data_AF-A0A9D4GG06-F1
#
_entry.id   AF-A0A9D4GG06-F1
#
_cell.length_a   1.000
_cell.length_b   1.000
_cell.length_c   1.000
_cell.angle_alpha   90.00
_cell.angle_beta   90.00
_cell.angle_gamma   90.00
#
_symmetry.space_group_name_H-M   'P 1'
#
loop_
_entity.id
_entity.type
_entity.pdbx_description
1 polymer ?
#
loop_
_entity_poly.entity_id
_entity_poly.type
_entity_poly.pdbx_seq_one_letter_code
_entity_poly.pdbx_strand_id
1 'polypeptide(L)'
;MHIGCPRNPVTNIECSKRGDCDSETRTCDCDAGWMGAACHIPDCPGDPDCFGRGTCDQTTSPPLCKSCQAGWMGPACNDPCINGKQTPMDSGWCIF
;
A
#
# COMPACT_ATOMS: atom_id res chain seq x y z
N MET A 1 28.77 -15.89 9.89
CA MET A 1 28.25 -15.48 8.57
C MET A 1 26.74 -15.38 8.70
N HIS A 2 26.15 -14.20 8.54
CA HIS A 2 24.69 -14.06 8.54
C HIS A 2 24.19 -14.18 7.10
N ILE A 3 23.60 -15.33 6.79
CA ILE A 3 22.88 -15.63 5.54
C ILE A 3 21.41 -15.32 5.87
N GLY A 4 21.00 -14.09 5.63
CA GLY A 4 19.63 -13.65 5.85
C GLY A 4 19.22 -12.70 4.74
N CYS A 5 17.91 -12.51 4.59
CA CYS A 5 17.38 -11.58 3.61
C CYS A 5 17.52 -10.12 4.09
N PRO A 6 17.31 -9.13 3.20
CA PRO A 6 17.31 -7.73 3.59
C PRO A 6 16.34 -7.46 4.74
N ARG A 7 16.80 -6.65 5.70
CA ARG A 7 16.03 -6.25 6.88
C ARG A 7 15.57 -4.82 6.74
N ASN A 8 14.40 -4.54 7.31
CA ASN A 8 13.89 -3.18 7.43
C ASN A 8 14.91 -2.30 8.19
N PRO A 9 15.32 -1.14 7.64
CA PRO A 9 16.31 -0.27 8.28
C PRO A 9 15.91 0.27 9.66
N VAL A 10 14.61 0.33 9.95
CA VAL A 10 14.05 0.88 11.19
C VAL A 10 13.71 -0.22 12.19
N THR A 11 12.97 -1.25 11.75
CA THR A 11 12.46 -2.30 12.65
C THR A 11 13.38 -3.51 12.76
N ASN A 12 14.39 -3.62 11.88
CA ASN A 12 15.30 -4.76 11.79
C ASN A 12 14.58 -6.11 11.59
N ILE A 13 13.46 -6.10 10.87
CA ILE A 13 12.67 -7.29 10.53
C ILE A 13 13.01 -7.72 9.09
N GLU A 14 13.30 -9.01 8.88
CA GLU A 14 13.53 -9.57 7.54
C GLU A 14 12.28 -9.45 6.66
N CYS A 15 12.47 -8.94 5.44
CA CYS A 15 11.39 -8.68 4.49
C CYS A 15 10.21 -7.90 5.08
N SER A 16 10.43 -7.17 6.18
CA SER A 16 9.42 -6.48 6.98
C SER A 16 8.21 -7.34 7.41
N LYS A 17 8.28 -8.68 7.31
CA LYS A 17 7.12 -9.59 7.35
C LYS A 17 6.03 -9.27 6.30
N ARG A 18 6.46 -8.79 5.14
CA ARG A 18 5.61 -8.37 4.01
C ARG A 18 6.13 -8.93 2.69
N GLY A 19 6.61 -10.16 2.77
CA GLY A 19 7.27 -10.85 1.70
C GLY A 19 8.01 -12.07 2.21
N ASP A 20 8.30 -12.97 1.28
CA ASP A 20 9.01 -14.21 1.53
C ASP A 20 10.50 -14.04 1.25
N CYS A 21 11.32 -14.59 2.13
CA CYS A 21 12.77 -14.60 1.96
C CYS A 21 13.18 -15.75 1.02
N ASP A 22 13.59 -15.41 -0.20
CA ASP A 22 14.20 -16.38 -1.10
C ASP A 22 15.66 -16.63 -0.66
N SER A 23 15.90 -17.85 -0.16
CA SER A 23 17.21 -18.26 0.34
C SER A 23 18.28 -18.46 -0.74
N GLU A 24 17.90 -18.69 -2.00
CA GLU A 24 18.83 -18.88 -3.11
C GLU A 24 19.37 -17.52 -3.58
N THR A 25 18.47 -16.58 -3.86
CA THR A 25 18.82 -15.23 -4.31
C THR A 25 19.20 -14.30 -3.15
N ARG A 26 18.81 -14.65 -1.92
CA ARG A 26 18.91 -13.81 -0.71
C ARG A 26 18.20 -12.47 -0.88
N THR A 27 17.07 -12.50 -1.56
CA THR A 27 16.21 -11.33 -1.77
C THR A 27 14.83 -11.60 -1.20
N CYS A 28 14.08 -10.53 -0.95
CA CYS A 28 12.69 -10.63 -0.52
C CYS A 28 11.78 -10.59 -1.74
N ASP A 29 10.93 -11.60 -1.90
CA ASP A 29 9.78 -11.55 -2.81
C ASP A 29 8.63 -10.88 -2.06
N CYS A 30 8.29 -9.66 -2.46
CA CYS A 30 7.39 -8.82 -1.67
C CYS A 30 5.92 -9.17 -1.90
N ASP A 31 5.14 -9.09 -0.83
CA ASP A 31 3.68 -9.18 -0.89
C ASP A 31 3.13 -8.07 -1.79
N ALA A 32 1.94 -8.29 -2.35
CA ALA A 32 1.27 -7.32 -3.21
C ALA A 32 1.20 -5.92 -2.56
N GLY A 33 1.58 -4.90 -3.33
CA GLY A 33 1.62 -3.51 -2.88
C GLY A 33 2.76 -3.19 -1.91
N TRP A 34 3.79 -4.04 -1.80
CA TRP A 34 5.02 -3.74 -1.07
C TRP A 34 6.23 -3.79 -1.98
N MET A 35 7.18 -2.90 -1.74
CA MET A 35 8.41 -2.83 -2.51
C MET A 35 9.63 -2.46 -1.66
N GLY A 36 10.76 -2.31 -2.34
CA GLY A 36 12.07 -2.08 -1.76
C GLY A 36 12.74 -3.37 -1.30
N ALA A 37 14.05 -3.33 -1.07
CA ALA A 37 14.85 -4.53 -0.81
C ALA A 37 14.34 -5.40 0.35
N ALA A 38 13.72 -4.79 1.36
CA ALA A 38 13.16 -5.45 2.53
C ALA A 38 11.63 -5.35 2.62
N CYS A 39 10.92 -5.12 1.51
CA CYS A 39 9.45 -4.99 1.44
C CYS A 39 8.87 -4.00 2.47
N HIS A 40 9.56 -2.88 2.67
CA HIS A 40 9.27 -1.92 3.74
C HIS A 40 8.62 -0.65 3.24
N ILE A 41 8.63 -0.41 1.92
CA ILE A 41 8.02 0.77 1.33
C ILE A 41 6.72 0.33 0.66
N PRO A 42 5.58 0.93 1.03
CA PRO A 42 4.31 0.61 0.41
C PRO A 42 4.27 1.14 -1.02
N ASP A 43 3.56 0.42 -1.89
CA ASP A 43 3.27 0.76 -3.27
C ASP A 43 1.74 0.78 -3.43
N CYS A 44 1.13 1.87 -2.98
CA CYS A 44 -0.32 2.03 -3.04
C CYS A 44 -0.78 2.27 -4.48
N PRO A 45 -2.01 1.86 -4.84
CA PRO A 45 -2.49 2.06 -6.19
C PRO A 45 -2.62 3.55 -6.57
N GLY A 46 -2.31 3.85 -7.83
CA GLY A 46 -2.29 5.20 -8.40
C GLY A 46 -0.87 5.73 -8.59
N ASP A 47 -0.69 6.66 -9.53
CA ASP A 47 0.60 7.34 -9.74
C ASP A 47 0.38 8.86 -9.79
N PRO A 48 0.84 9.63 -8.78
CA PRO A 48 1.48 9.15 -7.54
C PRO A 48 0.50 8.35 -6.66
N ASP A 49 0.97 7.69 -5.60
CA ASP A 49 0.12 6.93 -4.66
C ASP A 49 -1.19 7.65 -4.34
N CYS A 50 -2.31 6.93 -4.49
CA CYS A 50 -3.66 7.45 -4.29
C CYS A 50 -4.00 8.66 -5.18
N PHE A 51 -3.34 8.78 -6.33
CA PHE A 51 -3.36 9.94 -7.23
C PHE A 51 -3.04 11.29 -6.55
N GLY A 52 -2.38 11.26 -5.38
CA GLY A 52 -2.18 12.43 -4.53
C GLY A 52 -3.49 12.98 -3.91
N ARG A 53 -4.54 12.16 -3.90
CA ARG A 53 -5.89 12.49 -3.44
C ARG A 53 -6.30 11.69 -2.20
N GLY A 54 -5.41 10.91 -1.61
CA GLY A 54 -5.69 10.13 -0.41
C GLY A 54 -4.41 9.83 0.36
N THR A 55 -4.55 9.04 1.42
CA THR A 55 -3.45 8.60 2.26
C THR A 55 -3.23 7.10 2.05
N CYS A 56 -2.01 6.69 1.73
CA CYS A 56 -1.65 5.28 1.67
C CYS A 56 -1.63 4.67 3.09
N ASP A 57 -2.56 3.76 3.38
CA ASP A 57 -2.62 3.03 4.63
C ASP A 57 -1.76 1.77 4.55
N GLN A 58 -0.60 1.84 5.20
CA GLN A 58 0.38 0.77 5.28
C GLN A 58 0.08 -0.24 6.42
N THR A 59 -1.00 -0.06 7.18
CA THR A 59 -1.39 -1.00 8.25
C THR A 59 -2.11 -2.24 7.72
N THR A 60 -2.66 -2.17 6.51
CA THR A 60 -3.24 -3.31 5.80
C THR A 60 -2.17 -4.03 4.96
N SER A 61 -2.46 -5.26 4.55
CA SER A 61 -1.66 -5.99 3.55
C SER A 61 -2.62 -6.64 2.55
N PRO A 62 -2.70 -6.18 1.28
CA PRO A 62 -1.92 -5.09 0.67
C PRO A 62 -2.25 -3.70 1.28
N PRO A 63 -1.35 -2.70 1.15
CA PRO A 63 -1.64 -1.33 1.55
C PRO A 63 -2.68 -0.71 0.60
N LEU A 64 -3.56 0.10 1.17
CA LEU A 64 -4.72 0.64 0.44
C LEU A 64 -4.85 2.14 0.66
N CYS A 65 -5.35 2.84 -0.35
CA CYS A 65 -5.69 4.24 -0.21
C CYS A 65 -6.90 4.42 0.70
N LYS A 66 -6.78 5.35 1.65
CA LYS A 66 -7.85 5.78 2.56
C LYS A 66 -7.98 7.28 2.57
N SER A 67 -9.12 7.76 3.08
CA SER A 67 -9.36 9.20 3.27
C SER A 67 -9.24 9.98 1.94
N CYS A 68 -9.84 9.45 0.88
CA CYS A 68 -9.90 10.14 -0.40
C CYS A 68 -10.49 11.55 -0.24
N GLN A 69 -9.94 12.52 -0.99
CA GLN A 69 -10.42 13.89 -1.06
C GLN A 69 -11.90 13.93 -1.44
N ALA A 70 -12.62 14.92 -0.93
CA ALA A 70 -14.04 15.08 -1.25
C ALA A 70 -14.27 15.12 -2.77
N GLY A 71 -15.22 14.30 -3.24
CA GLY A 71 -15.50 14.11 -4.66
C GLY A 71 -14.65 13.04 -5.34
N TRP A 72 -13.79 12.33 -4.61
CA TRP A 72 -12.98 11.22 -5.12
C TRP A 72 -13.19 9.96 -4.30
N MET A 73 -13.06 8.82 -4.97
CA MET A 73 -13.30 7.51 -4.41
C MET A 73 -12.52 6.42 -5.17
N GLY A 74 -12.82 5.16 -4.86
CA GLY A 74 -12.19 4.00 -5.48
C GLY A 74 -10.94 3.56 -4.73
N PRO A 75 -10.38 2.40 -5.10
CA PRO A 75 -9.22 1.81 -4.41
C PRO A 75 -7.94 2.66 -4.52
N ALA A 76 -7.88 3.56 -5.52
CA ALA A 76 -6.76 4.47 -5.78
C ALA A 76 -7.12 5.96 -5.59
N CYS A 77 -8.31 6.29 -5.06
CA CYS A 77 -8.83 7.66 -5.04
C CYS A 77 -8.89 8.34 -6.44
N ASN A 78 -9.08 7.57 -7.51
CA ASN A 78 -9.13 8.06 -8.89
C ASN A 78 -10.55 8.15 -9.48
N ASP A 79 -11.53 7.56 -8.80
CA ASP A 79 -12.90 7.50 -9.30
C ASP A 79 -13.64 8.76 -8.82
N PRO A 80 -14.22 9.56 -9.73
CA PRO A 80 -14.96 10.75 -9.34
C PRO A 80 -16.32 10.40 -8.71
N CYS A 81 -16.61 10.98 -7.56
CA CYS A 81 -17.91 10.98 -6.88
C CYS A 81 -18.48 12.41 -6.87
N ILE A 82 -18.79 12.92 -8.07
CA ILE A 82 -19.29 14.29 -8.25
C ILE A 82 -20.76 14.34 -7.81
N ASN A 83 -21.15 15.36 -7.03
CA ASN A 83 -22.51 15.55 -6.48
C ASN A 83 -22.97 14.48 -5.48
N GLY A 84 -22.07 13.63 -5.00
CA GLY A 84 -22.38 12.63 -3.99
C GLY A 84 -21.37 12.61 -2.84
N LYS A 85 -21.64 11.79 -1.84
CA LYS A 85 -20.71 11.52 -0.74
C LYS A 85 -20.46 10.02 -0.67
N GLN A 86 -19.20 9.62 -0.55
CA GLN A 86 -18.91 8.24 -0.18
C GLN A 86 -19.34 7.99 1.26
N THR A 87 -20.35 7.13 1.45
CA THR A 87 -20.83 6.80 2.79
C THR A 87 -21.17 5.31 2.88
N PRO A 88 -20.41 4.50 3.63
CA PRO A 88 -19.20 4.86 4.39
C PRO A 88 -18.00 5.20 3.49
N MET A 89 -17.03 5.93 4.03
CA MET A 89 -15.77 6.26 3.32
C MET A 89 -15.04 4.97 2.90
N ASP A 90 -14.35 5.01 1.76
CA ASP A 90 -13.59 3.88 1.20
C ASP A 90 -14.47 2.66 0.79
N SER A 91 -15.79 2.82 0.74
CA SER A 91 -16.73 1.73 0.41
C SER A 91 -16.90 1.46 -1.09
N GLY A 92 -16.45 2.39 -1.93
CA GLY A 92 -16.68 2.36 -3.38
C GLY A 92 -18.05 2.89 -3.82
N TRP A 93 -18.92 3.31 -2.88
CA TRP A 93 -20.29 3.75 -3.19
C TRP A 93 -20.44 5.27 -3.12
N CYS A 94 -20.68 5.90 -4.27
CA CYS A 94 -21.08 7.31 -4.33
C CYS A 94 -22.61 7.40 -4.17
N ILE A 95 -23.09 7.98 -3.07
CA ILE A 95 -24.53 8.26 -2.86
C ILE A 95 -24.82 9.74 -3.17
N PHE A 96 -25.90 10.00 -3.90
CA PHE A 96 -26.35 11.32 -4.34
C PHE A 96 -27.47 11.86 -3.45
#